data_AF-A0A5E8B4K5-F1
#
_entry.id   AF-A0A5E8B4K5-F1
#
_cell.length_a   1.000
_cell.length_b   1.000
_cell.length_c   1.000
_cell.angle_alpha   90.00
_cell.angle_beta   90.00
_cell.angle_gamma   90.00
#
_symmetry.space_group_name_H-M   'P 1'
#
loop_
_entity.id
_entity.type
_entity.pdbx_description
1 polymer ?
#
loop_
_entity_poly.entity_id
_entity_poly.type
_entity_poly.pdbx_seq_one_letter_code
_entity_poly.pdbx_strand_id
1 'polypeptide(L)'
;MIVPVARLSLRSMARPMAARSFSAAALLRNKEVEVPKTAQTLADVRGPETLIGPGAKQGTVPTDLEQATGLERLELLGIREGIDVFDRRPLDASRKGTIADPILVDSYENYRYVGCTGSPAGSHVVQWLKPTDTKPARCWECGSVYKINNLSVPIEGDDGHHH
;
A
#
# COMPACT_ATOMS: atom_id res chain seq x y z
N MET A 1 10.71 -43.81 -85.38
CA MET A 1 10.87 -42.74 -84.38
C MET A 1 10.45 -43.29 -83.02
N ILE A 2 11.40 -43.60 -82.15
CA ILE A 2 11.17 -43.91 -80.73
C ILE A 2 12.32 -43.23 -79.98
N VAL A 3 12.02 -42.16 -79.25
CA VAL A 3 12.99 -41.37 -78.48
C VAL A 3 13.01 -41.92 -77.05
N PRO A 4 14.17 -42.27 -76.46
CA PRO A 4 14.22 -42.69 -75.07
C PRO A 4 14.09 -41.49 -74.14
N VAL A 5 13.15 -41.58 -73.19
CA VAL A 5 12.87 -40.59 -72.15
C VAL A 5 13.94 -40.70 -71.06
N ALA A 6 14.75 -39.65 -70.87
CA ALA A 6 15.68 -39.54 -69.76
C ALA A 6 14.92 -39.27 -68.46
N ARG A 7 15.07 -40.16 -67.46
CA ARG A 7 14.51 -39.97 -66.11
C ARG A 7 15.42 -39.03 -65.30
N LEU A 8 14.93 -37.84 -64.98
CA LEU A 8 15.59 -36.92 -64.06
C LEU A 8 15.38 -37.42 -62.61
N SER A 9 16.46 -37.77 -61.91
CA SER A 9 16.42 -38.12 -60.48
C SER A 9 16.45 -36.83 -59.64
N LEU A 10 15.34 -36.49 -58.99
CA LEU A 10 15.33 -35.46 -57.95
C LEU A 10 16.03 -36.00 -56.69
N ARG A 11 17.20 -35.45 -56.37
CA ARG A 11 17.82 -35.63 -55.05
C ARG A 11 17.10 -34.74 -54.04
N SER A 12 16.48 -35.34 -53.02
CA SER A 12 15.91 -34.60 -51.90
C SER A 12 17.04 -34.00 -51.05
N MET A 13 17.12 -32.67 -51.00
CA MET A 13 17.93 -31.99 -49.98
C MET A 13 17.16 -31.99 -48.66
N ALA A 14 17.52 -32.90 -47.74
CA ALA A 14 17.04 -32.86 -46.38
C ALA A 14 17.62 -31.61 -45.68
N ARG A 15 16.75 -30.64 -45.37
CA ARG A 15 17.11 -29.49 -44.52
C ARG A 15 17.36 -30.01 -43.09
N PRO A 16 18.44 -29.61 -42.40
CA PRO A 16 18.60 -29.96 -40.99
C PRO A 16 17.51 -29.23 -40.21
N MET A 17 16.63 -29.99 -39.57
CA MET A 17 15.73 -29.45 -38.54
C MET A 17 16.62 -28.97 -37.39
N ALA A 18 16.80 -27.65 -37.25
CA ALA A 18 17.44 -27.08 -36.08
C ALA A 18 16.59 -27.46 -34.86
N ALA A 19 17.04 -28.46 -34.10
CA ALA A 19 16.43 -28.83 -32.83
C ALA A 19 16.61 -27.65 -31.88
N ARG A 20 15.57 -26.82 -31.76
CA ARG A 20 15.53 -25.72 -30.79
C ARG A 20 15.71 -26.35 -29.40
N SER A 21 16.85 -26.08 -28.78
CA SER A 21 17.17 -26.57 -27.43
C SER A 21 16.26 -25.84 -26.43
N PHE A 22 15.19 -26.51 -25.98
CA PHE A 22 14.26 -25.99 -24.97
C PHE A 22 14.87 -25.85 -23.56
N SER A 23 16.17 -26.14 -23.39
CA SER A 23 16.85 -26.22 -22.09
C SER A 23 17.11 -24.88 -21.40
N ALA A 24 17.01 -23.74 -22.09
CA ALA A 24 17.21 -22.42 -21.46
C ALA A 24 16.11 -22.05 -20.45
N ALA A 25 14.88 -22.55 -20.64
CA ALA A 25 13.78 -22.31 -19.71
C ALA A 25 13.96 -23.01 -18.36
N ALA A 26 14.72 -24.10 -18.31
CA ALA A 26 14.96 -24.85 -17.06
C ALA A 26 15.90 -24.10 -16.10
N LEU A 27 16.87 -23.35 -16.63
CA LEU A 27 17.84 -22.62 -15.81
C LEU A 27 17.23 -21.38 -15.13
N LEU A 28 16.27 -20.71 -15.78
CA LEU A 28 15.52 -19.61 -15.17
C LEU A 28 14.57 -20.09 -14.06
N ARG A 29 14.19 -21.38 -14.06
CA ARG A 29 13.24 -21.96 -13.09
C ARG A 29 13.88 -22.24 -11.72
N ASN A 30 15.20 -22.36 -11.65
CA ASN A 30 15.94 -22.66 -10.41
C ASN A 30 16.46 -21.42 -9.69
N LYS A 31 16.04 -20.21 -10.08
CA LYS A 31 16.31 -19.03 -9.24
C LYS A 31 15.41 -19.14 -8.00
N GLU A 32 16.01 -19.51 -6.87
CA GLU A 32 15.36 -19.56 -5.57
C GLU A 32 14.79 -18.17 -5.27
N VAL A 33 13.47 -18.05 -5.27
CA VAL A 33 12.79 -16.82 -4.88
C VAL A 33 12.88 -16.77 -3.36
N GLU A 34 13.64 -15.82 -2.83
CA GLU A 34 13.67 -15.56 -1.39
C GLU A 34 12.25 -15.21 -0.94
N VAL A 35 11.58 -16.15 -0.28
CA VAL A 35 10.25 -15.92 0.29
C VAL A 35 10.44 -14.99 1.50
N PRO A 36 9.86 -13.78 1.48
CA PRO A 36 9.96 -12.87 2.61
C PRO A 36 9.35 -13.54 3.85
N LYS A 37 10.02 -13.41 4.99
CA LYS A 37 9.50 -13.95 6.25
C LYS A 37 8.24 -13.19 6.63
N THR A 38 7.18 -13.93 6.95
CA THR A 38 5.93 -13.37 7.48
C THR A 38 6.19 -12.60 8.77
N ALA A 39 5.67 -11.38 8.85
CA ALA A 39 5.69 -10.59 10.07
C ALA A 39 4.80 -11.24 11.16
N GLN A 40 5.36 -11.37 12.37
CA GLN A 40 4.67 -11.89 13.55
C GLN A 40 4.14 -10.77 14.43
N THR A 41 4.88 -9.67 14.54
CA THR A 41 4.51 -8.46 15.28
C THR A 41 4.38 -7.27 14.35
N LEU A 42 3.72 -6.20 14.80
CA LEU A 42 3.56 -4.97 14.01
C LEU A 42 4.92 -4.32 13.69
N ALA A 43 5.90 -4.42 14.60
CA ALA A 43 7.25 -3.88 14.42
C ALA A 43 8.08 -4.61 13.34
N ASP A 44 7.73 -5.85 13.00
CA ASP A 44 8.44 -6.64 11.99
C ASP A 44 8.02 -6.32 10.56
N VAL A 45 7.00 -5.47 10.35
CA VAL A 45 6.44 -5.14 9.04
C VAL A 45 7.41 -4.24 8.28
N ARG A 46 7.93 -4.73 7.14
CA ARG A 46 8.90 -4.01 6.28
C ARG A 46 8.38 -3.69 4.88
N GLY A 47 7.09 -3.90 4.65
CA GLY A 47 6.46 -3.72 3.34
C GLY A 47 5.27 -4.67 3.15
N PRO A 48 4.53 -4.52 2.03
CA PRO A 48 3.36 -5.34 1.72
C PRO A 48 3.69 -6.84 1.59
N GLU A 49 4.91 -7.18 1.23
CA GLU A 49 5.40 -8.55 1.06
C GLU A 49 5.50 -9.33 2.38
N THR A 50 5.71 -8.64 3.50
CA THR A 50 5.77 -9.26 4.84
C THR A 50 4.39 -9.54 5.45
N LEU A 51 3.34 -8.99 4.84
CA LEU A 51 1.95 -9.07 5.31
C LEU A 51 1.20 -10.28 4.73
N ILE A 52 1.87 -11.43 4.65
CA ILE A 52 1.28 -12.68 4.16
C ILE A 52 1.23 -13.68 5.31
N GLY A 53 0.06 -14.23 5.62
CA GLY A 53 -0.10 -15.23 6.68
C GLY A 53 0.63 -16.56 6.40
N PRO A 54 0.96 -17.33 7.45
CA PRO A 54 1.68 -18.60 7.32
C PRO A 54 0.86 -19.73 6.67
N GLY A 55 -0.46 -19.55 6.52
CA GLY A 55 -1.39 -20.59 6.06
C GLY A 55 -1.74 -21.62 7.13
N ALA A 56 -2.94 -22.19 7.03
CA ALA A 56 -3.42 -23.22 7.95
C ALA A 56 -2.96 -24.63 7.52
N LYS A 57 -2.97 -25.56 8.47
CA LYS A 57 -2.70 -26.98 8.21
C LYS A 57 -3.84 -27.60 7.39
N GLN A 58 -3.52 -28.64 6.62
CA GLN A 58 -4.53 -29.35 5.85
C GLN A 58 -5.57 -30.00 6.78
N GLY A 59 -6.85 -29.79 6.48
CA GLY A 59 -7.97 -30.37 7.23
C GLY A 59 -8.44 -29.58 8.45
N THR A 60 -7.83 -28.42 8.75
CA THR A 60 -8.30 -27.51 9.80
C THR A 60 -8.94 -26.27 9.21
N VAL A 61 -9.91 -25.69 9.91
CA VAL A 61 -10.44 -24.37 9.56
C VAL A 61 -9.39 -23.31 9.95
N PRO A 62 -8.96 -22.45 9.01
CA PRO A 62 -7.97 -21.41 9.27
C PRO A 62 -8.51 -20.38 10.26
N THR A 63 -7.62 -19.86 11.10
CA THR A 63 -7.91 -18.65 11.87
C THR A 63 -7.68 -17.41 11.00
N ASP A 64 -8.36 -16.29 11.28
CA ASP A 64 -8.21 -15.04 10.53
C ASP A 64 -6.73 -14.61 10.39
N LEU A 65 -5.92 -14.77 11.44
CA LEU A 65 -4.48 -14.48 11.41
C LEU A 65 -3.66 -15.39 10.48
N GLU A 66 -4.14 -16.59 10.14
CA GLU A 66 -3.38 -17.55 9.33
C GLU A 66 -3.55 -17.29 7.84
N GLN A 67 -4.71 -16.77 7.43
CA GLN A 67 -5.06 -16.52 6.02
C GLN A 67 -5.22 -15.04 5.65
N ALA A 68 -5.30 -14.11 6.62
CA ALA A 68 -5.33 -12.69 6.31
C ALA A 68 -4.06 -12.24 5.57
N THR A 69 -4.25 -11.33 4.62
CA THR A 69 -3.16 -10.75 3.81
C THR A 69 -3.30 -9.23 3.68
N GLY A 70 -2.18 -8.55 3.46
CA GLY A 70 -2.17 -7.10 3.20
C GLY A 70 -2.69 -6.26 4.37
N LEU A 71 -3.56 -5.28 4.06
CA LEU A 71 -4.09 -4.32 5.04
C LEU A 71 -4.93 -4.98 6.13
N GLU A 72 -5.69 -6.02 5.80
CA GLU A 72 -6.47 -6.79 6.77
C GLU A 72 -5.55 -7.39 7.83
N ARG A 73 -4.44 -8.00 7.40
CA ARG A 73 -3.45 -8.55 8.33
C ARG A 73 -2.80 -7.46 9.19
N LEU A 74 -2.51 -6.30 8.59
CA LEU A 74 -1.92 -5.17 9.31
C LEU A 74 -2.86 -4.65 10.40
N GLU A 75 -4.16 -4.51 10.11
CA GLU A 75 -5.18 -4.14 11.10
C GLU A 75 -5.29 -5.21 12.20
N LEU A 76 -5.32 -6.50 11.84
CA LEU A 76 -5.38 -7.60 12.82
C LEU A 76 -4.15 -7.66 13.74
N LEU A 77 -2.94 -7.43 13.21
CA LEU A 77 -1.71 -7.36 14.00
C LEU A 77 -1.76 -6.17 14.98
N GLY A 78 -2.23 -5.01 14.52
CA GLY A 78 -2.44 -3.84 15.38
C GLY A 78 -3.44 -4.11 16.50
N ILE A 79 -4.63 -4.62 16.16
CA ILE A 79 -5.67 -4.96 17.14
C ILE A 79 -5.16 -5.96 18.18
N ARG A 80 -4.36 -6.96 17.76
CA ARG A 80 -3.76 -7.94 18.66
C ARG A 80 -2.82 -7.31 19.70
N GLU A 81 -2.09 -6.27 19.30
CA GLU A 81 -1.18 -5.51 20.17
C GLU A 81 -1.87 -4.35 20.89
N GLY A 82 -3.17 -4.12 20.63
CA GLY A 82 -3.95 -3.01 21.20
C GLY A 82 -3.68 -1.66 20.55
N ILE A 83 -3.09 -1.64 19.35
CA ILE A 83 -2.78 -0.43 18.57
C ILE A 83 -3.80 -0.31 17.43
N ASP A 84 -4.56 0.78 17.43
CA ASP A 84 -5.42 1.11 16.29
C ASP A 84 -4.59 1.81 15.20
N VAL A 85 -4.32 1.10 14.12
CA VAL A 85 -3.52 1.61 12.99
C VAL A 85 -4.28 2.72 12.25
N PHE A 86 -5.60 2.61 12.17
CA PHE A 86 -6.43 3.59 11.49
C PHE A 86 -7.16 4.45 12.51
N ASP A 87 -6.63 5.64 12.80
CA ASP A 87 -7.19 6.51 13.83
C ASP A 87 -8.65 6.92 13.53
N ARG A 88 -9.60 6.38 14.32
CA ARG A 88 -11.04 6.71 14.26
C ARG A 88 -11.45 7.74 15.31
N ARG A 89 -10.52 8.31 16.07
CA ARG A 89 -10.84 9.26 17.15
C ARG A 89 -11.34 10.59 16.55
N PRO A 90 -12.34 11.23 17.19
CA PRO A 90 -12.77 12.55 16.78
C PRO A 90 -11.69 13.59 17.08
N LEU A 91 -11.81 14.75 16.45
CA LEU A 91 -10.95 15.89 16.73
C LEU A 91 -11.10 16.34 18.19
N ASP A 92 -10.00 16.76 18.82
CA ASP A 92 -10.03 17.31 20.16
C ASP A 92 -10.84 18.61 20.21
N ALA A 93 -11.94 18.58 20.96
CA ALA A 93 -12.85 19.71 21.19
C ALA A 93 -12.84 20.19 22.65
N SER A 94 -11.91 19.69 23.48
CA SER A 94 -11.81 20.02 24.91
C SER A 94 -11.42 21.48 25.15
N ARG A 95 -10.63 22.07 24.24
CA ARG A 95 -10.17 23.46 24.31
C ARG A 95 -10.39 24.21 23.00
N LYS A 96 -10.41 25.54 23.11
CA LYS A 96 -10.38 26.44 21.96
C LYS A 96 -8.92 26.75 21.57
N GLY A 97 -8.51 26.35 20.37
CA GLY A 97 -7.19 26.67 19.84
C GLY A 97 -7.01 28.16 19.59
N THR A 98 -5.92 28.74 20.07
CA THR A 98 -5.55 30.14 19.81
C THR A 98 -4.41 30.22 18.79
N ILE A 99 -4.03 31.43 18.35
CA ILE A 99 -2.88 31.60 17.45
C ILE A 99 -1.57 31.18 18.14
N ALA A 100 -1.45 31.47 19.44
CA ALA A 100 -0.28 31.11 20.24
C ALA A 100 -0.24 29.61 20.57
N ASP A 101 -1.41 29.00 20.79
CA ASP A 101 -1.57 27.59 21.10
C ASP A 101 -2.67 26.96 20.22
N PRO A 102 -2.37 26.60 18.96
CA PRO A 102 -3.33 26.01 18.05
C PRO A 102 -3.64 24.56 18.42
N ILE A 103 -4.76 24.03 17.90
CA ILE A 103 -5.05 22.59 17.95
C ILE A 103 -4.18 21.92 16.87
N LEU A 104 -3.28 21.04 17.32
CA LEU A 104 -2.43 20.27 16.42
C LEU A 104 -3.22 19.10 15.84
N VAL A 105 -3.08 18.93 14.53
CA VAL A 105 -3.74 17.87 13.79
C VAL A 105 -2.66 17.10 13.04
N ASP A 106 -2.45 15.86 13.46
CA ASP A 106 -1.48 14.98 12.84
C ASP A 106 -1.91 14.65 11.40
N SER A 107 -0.98 14.70 10.46
CA SER A 107 -1.24 14.39 9.06
C SER A 107 -0.03 13.73 8.43
N TYR A 108 -0.27 12.73 7.59
CA TYR A 108 0.75 12.14 6.73
C TYR A 108 0.87 12.85 5.37
N GLU A 109 0.05 13.88 5.14
CA GLU A 109 0.07 14.74 3.95
C GLU A 109 0.19 16.22 4.33
N ASN A 110 0.50 17.06 3.33
CA ASN A 110 0.67 18.51 3.46
C ASN A 110 -0.60 19.27 3.88
N TYR A 111 -1.77 18.64 3.80
CA TYR A 111 -3.06 19.21 4.22
C TYR A 111 -3.95 18.12 4.80
N ARG A 112 -4.91 18.51 5.65
CA ARG A 112 -5.96 17.61 6.15
C ARG A 112 -7.27 18.37 6.31
N TYR A 113 -8.39 17.75 5.98
CA TYR A 113 -9.70 18.34 6.24
C TYR A 113 -10.09 18.16 7.71
N VAL A 114 -10.57 19.24 8.33
CA VAL A 114 -11.01 19.23 9.73
C VAL A 114 -12.42 19.82 9.84
N GLY A 115 -13.28 19.14 10.58
CA GLY A 115 -14.65 19.58 10.85
C GLY A 115 -14.74 20.20 12.24
N CYS A 116 -14.83 21.53 12.32
CA CYS A 116 -14.97 22.24 13.58
C CYS A 116 -16.46 22.33 13.97
N THR A 117 -16.81 21.78 15.14
CA THR A 117 -18.17 21.89 15.73
C THR A 117 -18.21 22.78 16.99
N GLY A 118 -17.08 23.38 17.34
CA GLY A 118 -16.92 24.25 18.52
C GLY A 118 -16.32 23.54 19.73
N SER A 119 -16.04 24.32 20.77
CA SER A 119 -15.61 23.84 22.08
C SER A 119 -16.53 24.49 23.13
N PRO A 120 -17.41 23.73 23.81
CA PRO A 120 -17.60 22.27 23.75
C PRO A 120 -18.10 21.74 22.38
N ALA A 121 -17.92 20.44 22.12
CA ALA A 121 -18.33 19.81 20.86
C ALA A 121 -19.83 20.03 20.57
N GLY A 122 -20.15 20.42 19.33
CA GLY A 122 -21.54 20.66 18.90
C GLY A 122 -22.10 22.03 19.28
N SER A 123 -21.28 22.98 19.74
CA SER A 123 -21.70 24.35 20.04
C SER A 123 -22.16 25.14 18.82
N HIS A 124 -21.73 24.76 17.63
CA HIS A 124 -22.14 25.39 16.39
C HIS A 124 -22.18 24.43 15.19
N VAL A 125 -22.73 24.88 14.06
CA VAL A 125 -22.82 24.06 12.84
C VAL A 125 -21.43 23.70 12.34
N VAL A 126 -21.26 22.48 11.80
CA VAL A 126 -19.95 22.02 11.32
C VAL A 126 -19.37 22.98 10.28
N GLN A 127 -18.19 23.51 10.59
CA GLN A 127 -17.39 24.30 9.66
C GLN A 127 -16.22 23.45 9.17
N TRP A 128 -16.20 23.19 7.87
CA TRP A 128 -15.13 22.44 7.22
C TRP A 128 -13.97 23.38 6.88
N LEU A 129 -12.79 23.00 7.35
CA LEU A 129 -11.56 23.77 7.16
C LEU A 129 -10.49 22.89 6.53
N LYS A 130 -9.57 23.52 5.80
CA LYS A 130 -8.40 22.87 5.18
C LYS A 130 -7.12 23.55 5.68
N PRO A 131 -6.62 23.22 6.89
CA PRO A 131 -5.28 23.61 7.31
C PRO A 131 -4.22 22.94 6.41
N THR A 132 -3.16 23.69 6.10
CA THR A 132 -1.98 23.20 5.40
C THR A 132 -0.77 23.26 6.32
N ASP A 133 0.33 22.60 5.93
CA ASP A 133 1.67 22.76 6.52
C ASP A 133 2.00 24.25 6.78
N THR A 134 1.83 25.06 5.74
CA THR A 134 2.31 26.45 5.71
C THR A 134 1.35 27.43 6.35
N LYS A 135 0.04 27.12 6.34
CA LYS A 135 -1.01 28.05 6.75
C LYS A 135 -1.98 27.37 7.70
N PRO A 136 -2.10 27.84 8.96
CA PRO A 136 -3.11 27.35 9.87
C PRO A 136 -4.50 27.78 9.41
N ALA A 137 -5.50 26.94 9.63
CA ALA A 137 -6.89 27.29 9.36
C ALA A 137 -7.55 27.85 10.61
N ARG A 138 -8.32 28.93 10.45
CA ARG A 138 -9.10 29.55 11.52
C ARG A 138 -10.59 29.34 11.24
N CYS A 139 -11.31 28.82 12.22
CA CYS A 139 -12.77 28.77 12.17
C CYS A 139 -13.33 30.20 12.27
N TRP A 140 -14.19 30.59 11.33
CA TRP A 140 -14.86 31.90 11.36
C TRP A 140 -15.85 32.04 12.53
N GLU A 141 -16.49 30.93 12.93
CA GLU A 141 -17.58 30.93 13.90
C GLU A 141 -17.08 30.91 15.34
N CYS A 142 -16.34 29.89 15.74
CA CYS A 142 -15.82 29.79 17.12
C CYS A 142 -14.43 30.43 17.29
N GLY A 143 -13.71 30.72 16.21
CA GLY A 143 -12.36 31.28 16.26
C GLY A 143 -11.24 30.29 16.57
N SER A 144 -11.51 28.98 16.64
CA SER A 144 -10.48 27.96 16.85
C SER A 144 -9.47 27.93 15.71
N VAL A 145 -8.19 27.79 16.07
CA VAL A 145 -7.08 27.69 15.12
C VAL A 145 -6.56 26.25 15.07
N TYR A 146 -6.40 25.72 13.85
CA TYR A 146 -5.89 24.38 13.58
C TYR A 146 -4.58 24.47 12.80
N LYS A 147 -3.57 23.71 13.24
CA LYS A 147 -2.26 23.61 12.59
C LYS A 147 -1.92 22.15 12.32
N ILE A 148 -1.38 21.87 11.14
CA ILE A 148 -0.93 20.52 10.78
C ILE A 148 0.39 20.21 11.48
N ASN A 149 0.46 19.03 12.08
CA ASN A 149 1.70 18.39 12.48
C ASN A 149 2.03 17.32 11.43
N ASN A 150 3.03 17.61 10.58
CA ASN A 150 3.37 16.73 9.47
C ASN A 150 4.23 15.56 9.97
N LEU A 151 3.68 14.35 9.86
CA LEU A 151 4.33 13.09 10.24
C LEU A 151 4.88 12.32 9.03
N SER A 152 4.81 12.90 7.82
CA SER A 152 5.31 12.23 6.62
C SER A 152 6.82 12.04 6.69
N VAL A 153 7.29 10.88 6.21
CA VAL A 153 8.69 10.67 5.89
C VAL A 153 8.92 11.10 4.43
N PRO A 154 9.97 11.86 4.12
CA PRO A 154 10.30 12.17 2.73
C PRO A 154 10.57 10.87 1.99
N ILE A 155 9.74 10.54 1.00
CA ILE A 155 10.01 9.42 0.09
C ILE A 155 11.02 9.94 -0.94
N GLU A 156 12.25 9.40 -0.93
CA GLU A 156 13.21 9.70 -1.98
C GLU A 156 12.65 9.20 -3.33
N GLY A 157 12.21 10.12 -4.19
CA GLY A 157 11.76 9.82 -5.55
C GLY A 157 10.25 9.92 -5.83
N ASP A 158 9.44 10.40 -4.89
CA ASP A 158 8.03 10.72 -5.16
C ASP A 158 7.87 12.22 -5.47
N ASP A 159 7.86 12.55 -6.75
CA ASP A 159 7.71 13.87 -7.33
C ASP A 159 6.26 14.37 -7.28
N GLY A 160 5.62 14.36 -6.11
CA GLY A 160 4.53 15.28 -5.75
C GLY A 160 3.34 15.40 -6.72
N HIS A 161 3.05 14.39 -7.53
CA HIS A 161 1.99 14.39 -8.53
C HIS A 161 0.68 13.80 -7.99
N HIS A 162 0.12 14.42 -6.96
CA HIS A 162 -1.26 14.19 -6.56
C HIS A 162 -2.03 15.51 -6.64
N HIS A 163 -2.74 15.68 -7.76
CA HIS A 163 -3.64 16.79 -8.05
C HIS A 163 -4.95 16.69 -7.28
#